data_AF-A0A803NK31-F1
#
_entry.id   AF-A0A803NK31-F1
#
_cell.length_a   1.000
_cell.length_b   1.000
_cell.length_c   1.000
_cell.angle_alpha   90.00
_cell.angle_beta   90.00
_cell.angle_gamma   90.00
#
_symmetry.space_group_name_H-M   'P 1'
#
loop_
_entity.id
_entity.type
_entity.pdbx_description
1 polymer ?
#
loop_
_entity_poly.entity_id
_entity_poly.type
_entity_poly.pdbx_seq_one_letter_code
_entity_poly.pdbx_strand_id
1 'polypeptide(L)'
;MNMNSPFSSSLSLEHQLNLIDKLQLFKIQGRDKHGHNILRVIGKFFPARLVSSEAVNKYLEDRVFPNLDDEKPFSMVYIHTDVNRSENFPGISTLRSIYEAIPAQVKDNLEAVYFVHPGIQSRLFLATFGRFLFSGG
;
A
#
# COMPACT_ATOMS: atom_id res chain seq x y z
N MET A 1 -37.70 -12.84 -14.86
CA MET A 1 -36.72 -11.77 -15.14
C MET A 1 -35.52 -12.00 -14.23
N ASN A 2 -34.48 -12.67 -14.72
CA ASN A 2 -33.21 -12.81 -14.01
C ASN A 2 -32.27 -11.71 -14.52
N MET A 3 -31.92 -10.77 -13.65
CA MET A 3 -30.86 -9.80 -13.91
C MET A 3 -29.57 -10.31 -13.28
N ASN A 4 -28.82 -11.12 -14.03
CA ASN A 4 -27.41 -11.37 -13.73
C ASN A 4 -26.59 -10.31 -14.45
N SER A 5 -26.07 -9.35 -13.69
CA SER A 5 -25.11 -8.36 -14.20
C SER A 5 -23.77 -9.05 -14.50
N PRO A 6 -23.12 -8.84 -15.67
CA PRO A 6 -21.92 -9.57 -16.06
C PRO A 6 -20.65 -8.75 -15.76
N PHE A 7 -20.31 -8.50 -14.50
CA PHE A 7 -19.00 -7.93 -14.16
C PHE A 7 -18.54 -8.39 -12.77
N SER A 8 -18.08 -9.64 -12.66
CA SER A 8 -17.22 -10.08 -11.55
C SER A 8 -16.52 -11.39 -11.92
N SER A 9 -15.71 -11.39 -12.97
CA SER A 9 -14.58 -12.33 -13.01
C SER A 9 -13.51 -11.74 -12.09
N SER A 10 -13.43 -12.21 -10.84
CA SER A 10 -12.27 -11.91 -10.00
C SER A 10 -11.02 -12.37 -10.78
N LEU A 11 -10.08 -11.45 -11.00
CA LEU A 11 -8.79 -11.82 -11.61
C LEU A 11 -8.16 -12.92 -10.75
N SER A 12 -7.54 -13.92 -11.37
CA SER A 12 -6.75 -14.91 -10.63
C SER A 12 -5.65 -14.21 -9.83
N LEU A 13 -5.23 -14.82 -8.72
CA LEU A 13 -4.19 -14.26 -7.85
C LEU A 13 -2.91 -13.91 -8.63
N GLU A 14 -2.48 -14.78 -9.54
CA GLU A 14 -1.31 -14.54 -10.40
C GLU A 14 -1.47 -13.27 -11.27
N HIS A 15 -2.64 -13.07 -11.87
CA HIS A 15 -2.90 -11.86 -12.65
C HIS A 15 -2.91 -10.60 -11.78
N GLN A 16 -3.41 -10.70 -10.55
CA GLN A 16 -3.36 -9.59 -9.59
C GLN A 16 -1.92 -9.24 -9.20
N LEU A 17 -1.09 -10.25 -8.92
CA LEU A 17 0.34 -10.06 -8.60
C LEU A 17 1.09 -9.43 -9.78
N ASN A 18 0.86 -9.90 -11.00
CA ASN A 18 1.45 -9.33 -12.22
C ASN A 18 1.00 -7.87 -12.44
N LEU A 19 -0.28 -7.58 -12.16
CA LEU A 19 -0.79 -6.22 -12.25
C LEU A 19 -0.11 -5.27 -11.25
N ILE A 20 0.09 -5.71 -9.99
CA ILE A 20 0.83 -4.94 -8.97
C ILE A 20 2.26 -4.66 -9.46
N ASP A 21 2.93 -5.67 -10.03
CA ASP A 21 4.30 -5.56 -10.53
C ASP A 21 4.41 -4.59 -11.71
N LYS A 22 3.54 -4.76 -12.71
CA LYS A 22 3.50 -3.92 -13.92
C LYS A 22 3.20 -2.46 -13.62
N LEU A 23 2.34 -2.22 -12.63
CA LEU A 23 1.99 -0.86 -12.17
C LEU A 23 3.10 -0.23 -11.31
N GLN A 24 4.13 -1.00 -10.95
CA GLN A 24 5.25 -0.55 -10.12
C GLN A 24 4.76 0.14 -8.84
N LEU A 25 3.71 -0.45 -8.26
CA LEU A 25 2.98 0.10 -7.12
C LEU A 25 3.91 0.25 -5.91
N PHE A 26 4.75 -0.77 -5.69
CA PHE A 26 5.81 -0.81 -4.69
C PHE A 26 7.16 -0.88 -5.38
N LYS A 27 8.07 -0.01 -4.99
CA LYS A 27 9.45 -0.06 -5.49
C LYS A 27 10.41 0.42 -4.41
N ILE A 28 11.41 -0.39 -4.11
CA ILE A 28 12.54 0.06 -3.29
C ILE A 28 13.44 0.90 -4.19
N GLN A 29 13.56 2.19 -3.90
CA GLN A 29 14.35 3.11 -4.71
C GLN A 29 14.90 4.27 -3.88
N GLY A 30 16.23 4.40 -3.89
CA GLY A 30 16.94 5.46 -3.21
C GLY A 30 17.30 5.10 -1.77
N ARG A 31 18.04 6.00 -1.14
CA ARG A 31 18.41 5.93 0.28
C ARG A 31 18.09 7.25 0.95
N ASP A 32 17.70 7.19 2.21
CA ASP A 32 17.49 8.40 3.00
C ASP A 32 18.82 8.99 3.51
N LYS A 33 18.73 10.06 4.31
CA LYS A 33 19.89 10.75 4.89
C LYS A 33 20.73 9.87 5.83
N HIS A 34 20.16 8.79 6.36
CA HIS A 34 20.85 7.81 7.22
C HIS A 34 21.37 6.61 6.42
N GLY A 35 21.11 6.57 5.11
CA GLY A 35 21.51 5.47 4.24
C GLY A 35 20.52 4.31 4.21
N HIS A 36 19.35 4.45 4.83
CA HIS A 36 18.32 3.43 4.88
C HIS A 36 17.56 3.34 3.55
N ASN A 37 17.07 2.14 3.22
CA ASN A 37 16.30 1.93 2.00
C ASN A 37 15.01 2.74 2.00
N ILE A 38 14.59 3.24 0.83
CA ILE A 38 13.31 3.92 0.67
C ILE A 38 12.35 3.02 -0.10
N LEU A 39 11.26 2.62 0.55
CA LEU A 39 10.11 1.99 -0.10
C LEU A 39 9.20 3.09 -0.69
N ARG A 40 9.13 3.19 -2.01
CA ARG A 40 8.19 4.08 -2.69
C ARG A 40 6.88 3.36 -2.98
N VAL A 41 5.78 4.02 -2.62
CA VAL A 41 4.41 3.58 -2.91
C VAL A 41 3.68 4.67 -3.71
N ILE A 42 3.14 4.34 -4.88
CA ILE A 42 2.41 5.29 -5.73
C ILE A 42 0.92 5.00 -5.69
N GLY A 43 0.17 5.78 -4.91
CA GLY A 43 -1.27 5.56 -4.72
C GLY A 43 -2.10 5.68 -6.01
N LYS A 44 -1.69 6.55 -6.95
CA LYS A 44 -2.38 6.73 -8.25
C LYS A 44 -2.58 5.43 -9.01
N PHE A 45 -1.61 4.52 -8.90
CA PHE A 45 -1.60 3.27 -9.63
C PHE A 45 -2.23 2.13 -8.84
N PHE A 46 -2.88 2.38 -7.70
CA PHE A 46 -3.53 1.32 -6.93
C PHE A 46 -4.85 0.92 -7.60
N PRO A 47 -4.98 -0.28 -8.18
CA PRO A 47 -6.18 -0.68 -8.90
C PRO A 47 -7.21 -1.26 -7.90
N ALA A 48 -7.83 -0.38 -7.12
CA ALA A 48 -8.66 -0.72 -5.96
C ALA A 48 -9.81 -1.72 -6.24
N ARG A 49 -10.27 -1.82 -7.49
CA ARG A 49 -11.35 -2.73 -7.91
C ARG A 49 -10.86 -4.08 -8.45
N LEU A 50 -9.56 -4.19 -8.74
CA LEU A 50 -8.98 -5.35 -9.43
C LEU A 50 -8.03 -6.16 -8.56
N VAL A 51 -7.52 -5.58 -7.48
CA VAL A 51 -6.56 -6.20 -6.58
C VAL A 51 -7.15 -6.31 -5.18
N SER A 52 -7.14 -7.52 -4.62
CA SER A 52 -7.58 -7.79 -3.25
C SER A 52 -6.49 -7.44 -2.23
N SER A 53 -6.87 -7.25 -0.96
CA SER A 53 -5.91 -7.12 0.14
C SER A 53 -4.98 -8.32 0.25
N GLU A 54 -5.51 -9.53 0.02
CA GLU A 54 -4.73 -10.77 0.01
C GLU A 54 -3.61 -10.73 -1.04
N ALA A 55 -3.91 -10.29 -2.27
CA ALA A 55 -2.90 -10.17 -3.32
C ALA A 55 -1.84 -9.12 -2.99
N VAL A 56 -2.22 -7.99 -2.38
CA VAL A 56 -1.25 -6.99 -1.90
C VAL A 56 -0.36 -7.57 -0.81
N ASN A 57 -0.94 -8.21 0.20
CA ASN A 57 -0.20 -8.78 1.31
C ASN A 57 0.79 -9.83 0.81
N LYS A 58 0.34 -10.73 -0.07
CA LYS A 58 1.19 -11.74 -0.69
C LYS A 58 2.30 -11.13 -1.54
N TYR A 59 2.03 -10.06 -2.30
CA TYR A 59 3.06 -9.38 -3.07
C TYR A 59 4.11 -8.74 -2.15
N LEU A 60 3.68 -8.10 -1.07
CA LEU A 60 4.59 -7.50 -0.11
C LEU A 60 5.49 -8.55 0.54
N GLU A 61 4.93 -9.67 0.96
CA GLU A 61 5.64 -10.80 1.56
C GLU A 61 6.60 -11.48 0.58
N ASP A 62 6.17 -11.79 -0.64
CA ASP A 62 6.97 -12.55 -1.60
C ASP A 62 8.01 -11.69 -2.33
N ARG A 63 7.79 -10.36 -2.47
CA ARG A 63 8.56 -9.49 -3.37
C ARG A 63 9.15 -8.24 -2.72
N VAL A 64 8.56 -7.71 -1.64
CA VAL A 64 9.02 -6.44 -1.06
C VAL A 64 9.84 -6.69 0.20
N PHE A 65 9.28 -7.38 1.19
CA PHE A 65 9.92 -7.61 2.49
C PHE A 65 11.27 -8.32 2.37
N PRO A 66 11.46 -9.36 1.53
CA PRO A 66 12.76 -10.02 1.40
C PRO A 66 13.86 -9.12 0.78
N ASN A 67 13.46 -8.02 0.15
CA ASN A 67 14.37 -7.03 -0.41
C ASN A 67 14.58 -5.82 0.52
N LEU A 68 13.82 -5.75 1.62
CA LEU A 68 14.13 -4.89 2.74
C LEU A 68 15.15 -5.63 3.60
N ASP A 69 16.13 -4.91 4.11
CA ASP A 69 17.18 -5.51 4.93
C ASP A 69 16.58 -5.75 6.33
N ASP A 70 16.34 -7.01 6.70
CA ASP A 70 15.57 -7.41 7.89
C ASP A 70 16.11 -6.86 9.21
N GLU A 71 17.36 -6.42 9.22
CA GLU A 71 18.06 -5.85 10.38
C GLU A 71 18.18 -4.32 10.34
N LYS A 72 17.83 -3.67 9.23
CA LYS A 72 18.00 -2.23 9.07
C LYS A 72 16.65 -1.50 9.01
N PRO A 73 16.58 -0.32 9.64
CA PRO A 73 15.44 0.55 9.43
C PRO A 73 15.29 0.92 7.95
N PHE A 74 14.06 1.24 7.55
CA PHE A 74 13.74 1.77 6.24
C PHE A 74 12.70 2.88 6.33
N SER A 75 12.68 3.74 5.32
CA SER A 75 11.71 4.81 5.19
C SER A 75 10.70 4.46 4.10
N MET A 76 9.43 4.84 4.27
CA MET A 76 8.41 4.71 3.22
C MET A 76 8.00 6.08 2.68
N VAL A 77 7.94 6.22 1.37
CA VAL A 77 7.41 7.41 0.70
C VAL A 77 6.13 7.04 -0.04
N TYR A 78 5.00 7.57 0.43
CA TYR A 78 3.70 7.39 -0.19
C TYR A 78 3.31 8.64 -1.00
N ILE A 79 3.24 8.47 -2.32
CA ILE A 79 2.85 9.51 -3.27
C ILE A 79 1.34 9.41 -3.50
N HIS A 80 0.60 10.41 -3.01
CA HIS A 80 -0.87 10.44 -3.07
C HIS A 80 -1.43 11.28 -4.23
N THR A 81 -0.58 11.75 -5.15
CA THR A 81 -1.02 12.52 -6.32
C THR A 81 -2.10 11.78 -7.11
N ASP A 82 -3.18 12.47 -7.49
CA ASP A 82 -4.35 11.94 -8.24
C ASP A 82 -5.08 10.74 -7.61
N VAL A 83 -4.92 10.50 -6.31
CA VAL A 83 -5.72 9.47 -5.63
C VAL A 83 -7.12 10.00 -5.37
N ASN A 84 -8.09 9.49 -6.13
CA ASN A 84 -9.51 9.77 -5.91
C ASN A 84 -10.17 8.64 -5.13
N ARG A 85 -10.96 9.01 -4.12
CA ARG A 85 -11.63 8.09 -3.19
C ARG A 85 -12.63 7.16 -3.89
N SER A 86 -13.25 7.60 -4.99
CA SER A 86 -14.24 6.84 -5.75
C SER A 86 -13.64 5.89 -6.80
N GLU A 87 -12.35 6.04 -7.11
CA GLU A 87 -11.71 5.37 -8.25
C GLU A 87 -10.57 4.45 -7.79
N ASN A 88 -9.59 4.99 -7.07
CA ASN A 88 -8.30 4.32 -6.82
C ASN A 88 -7.95 4.18 -5.32
N PHE A 89 -8.89 4.52 -4.42
CA PHE A 89 -8.69 4.35 -2.99
C PHE A 89 -9.37 3.06 -2.50
N PRO A 90 -8.62 2.08 -1.96
CA PRO A 90 -9.18 0.80 -1.54
C PRO A 90 -10.06 0.86 -0.28
N GLY A 91 -10.28 2.05 0.29
CA GLY A 91 -11.06 2.23 1.51
C GLY A 91 -10.21 2.01 2.78
N ILE A 92 -10.75 2.46 3.91
CA ILE A 92 -10.04 2.46 5.20
C ILE A 92 -9.87 1.04 5.75
N SER A 93 -10.90 0.21 5.59
CA SER A 93 -10.90 -1.19 6.05
C SER A 93 -9.81 -2.01 5.36
N THR A 94 -9.65 -1.84 4.05
CA THR A 94 -8.63 -2.52 3.26
C THR A 94 -7.23 -2.05 3.64
N LEU A 95 -7.01 -0.74 3.80
CA LEU A 95 -5.74 -0.21 4.28
C LEU A 95 -5.38 -0.73 5.68
N ARG A 96 -6.36 -0.81 6.58
CA ARG A 96 -6.17 -1.41 7.90
C ARG A 96 -5.80 -2.88 7.78
N SER A 97 -6.53 -3.65 6.98
CA SER A 97 -6.24 -5.08 6.76
C SER A 97 -4.84 -5.31 6.19
N ILE A 98 -4.39 -4.45 5.27
CA ILE A 98 -3.03 -4.51 4.73
C ILE A 98 -2.03 -4.19 5.85
N TYR A 99 -2.24 -3.11 6.61
CA TYR A 99 -1.37 -2.74 7.73
C TYR A 99 -1.27 -3.85 8.79
N GLU A 100 -2.39 -4.43 9.21
CA GLU A 100 -2.41 -5.51 10.21
C GLU A 100 -1.63 -6.75 9.73
N ALA A 101 -1.68 -7.05 8.42
CA ALA A 101 -0.97 -8.18 7.83
C ALA A 101 0.54 -8.00 7.68
N ILE A 102 1.06 -6.77 7.84
CA ILE A 102 2.52 -6.54 7.82
C ILE A 102 3.13 -7.19 9.09
N PRO A 103 4.18 -8.03 8.95
CA PRO A 103 4.88 -8.63 10.09
C PRO A 103 5.37 -7.57 11.08
N ALA A 104 5.34 -7.87 12.38
CA ALA A 104 5.76 -6.94 13.44
C ALA A 104 7.19 -6.43 13.22
N GLN A 105 8.13 -7.31 12.85
CA GLN A 105 9.52 -6.94 12.54
C GLN A 105 9.63 -5.88 11.44
N VAL A 106 8.81 -5.98 10.38
CA VAL A 106 8.80 -4.98 9.29
C VAL A 106 8.19 -3.66 9.76
N LYS A 107 7.19 -3.71 10.65
CA LYS A 107 6.61 -2.49 11.27
C LYS A 107 7.63 -1.80 12.17
N ASP A 108 8.37 -2.56 12.97
CA ASP A 108 9.38 -2.03 13.91
C ASP A 108 10.56 -1.40 13.17
N ASN A 109 10.91 -1.92 11.99
CA ASN A 109 11.95 -1.36 11.13
C ASN A 109 11.47 -0.15 10.29
N LEU A 110 10.17 0.17 10.27
CA LEU A 110 9.66 1.33 9.54
C LEU A 110 9.88 2.62 10.34
N GLU A 111 10.95 3.35 10.04
CA GLU A 111 11.35 4.54 10.79
C GLU A 111 10.45 5.75 10.52
N ALA A 112 10.07 5.95 9.26
CA ALA A 112 9.31 7.12 8.85
C ALA A 112 8.41 6.83 7.65
N VAL A 113 7.25 7.49 7.62
CA VAL A 113 6.33 7.51 6.46
C VAL A 113 6.15 8.94 5.97
N TYR A 114 6.64 9.22 4.76
CA TYR A 114 6.50 10.51 4.10
C TYR A 114 5.30 10.50 3.16
N PHE A 115 4.33 11.38 3.41
CA PHE A 115 3.18 11.58 2.54
C PHE A 115 3.41 12.75 1.59
N VAL A 116 3.50 12.46 0.29
CA VAL A 116 3.77 13.46 -0.74
C VAL A 116 2.49 13.78 -1.52
N HIS A 117 2.22 15.09 -1.68
CA HIS A 117 1.00 15.64 -2.28
C HIS A 117 -0.32 15.12 -1.67
N PRO A 118 -0.49 15.18 -0.33
CA PRO A 118 -1.78 14.81 0.26
C PRO A 118 -2.82 15.88 -0.12
N GLY A 119 -3.90 15.49 -0.79
CA GLY A 119 -5.08 16.34 -1.01
C GLY A 119 -5.79 16.69 0.30
N ILE A 120 -6.75 17.62 0.27
CA ILE A 120 -7.50 18.03 1.47
C ILE A 120 -8.17 16.82 2.15
N GLN A 121 -8.78 15.93 1.35
CA GLN A 121 -9.45 14.72 1.83
C GLN A 121 -8.47 13.72 2.46
N SER A 122 -7.24 13.61 1.94
CA SER A 122 -6.24 12.70 2.48
C SER A 122 -5.59 13.26 3.74
N ARG A 123 -5.41 14.58 3.83
CA ARG A 123 -5.00 15.25 5.07
C ARG A 123 -6.03 15.06 6.18
N LEU A 124 -7.31 15.23 5.86
CA LEU A 124 -8.39 14.96 6.82
C LEU A 124 -8.41 13.49 7.23
N PHE A 125 -8.28 12.57 6.27
CA PHE A 125 -8.16 11.15 6.55
C PHE A 125 -6.96 10.83 7.47
N LEU A 126 -5.77 11.39 7.21
CA LEU A 126 -4.60 11.19 8.07
C LEU A 126 -4.79 11.81 9.46
N ALA A 127 -5.42 12.98 9.57
CA ALA A 127 -5.71 13.59 10.87
C ALA A 127 -6.70 12.77 11.70
N THR A 128 -7.72 12.18 11.06
CA THR A 128 -8.75 11.38 11.72
C THR A 128 -8.31 9.94 12.00
N PHE A 129 -7.65 9.31 11.03
CA PHE A 129 -7.33 7.87 11.06
C PHE A 129 -5.85 7.58 11.22
N GLY A 130 -4.96 8.55 11.03
CA GLY A 130 -3.53 8.36 11.24
C GLY A 130 -3.22 7.93 12.66
N ARG A 131 -3.96 8.42 13.67
CA ARG A 131 -3.83 7.90 15.03
C ARG A 131 -4.17 6.41 15.10
N PHE A 132 -5.25 5.94 14.49
CA PHE A 132 -5.62 4.52 14.55
C PHE A 132 -4.73 3.60 13.70
N LEU A 133 -4.10 4.12 12.64
CA LEU A 133 -3.18 3.36 11.79
C LEU A 133 -1.74 3.38 12.31
N PHE A 134 -1.34 4.43 13.04
CA PHE A 134 0.02 4.62 13.54
C PHE A 134 0.14 4.59 15.07
N SER A 135 -0.96 4.50 15.83
CA SER A 135 -0.92 4.20 17.28
C SER A 135 -0.86 2.69 17.51
N GLY A 136 0.20 2.07 17.03
CA GLY A 136 0.72 0.85 17.63
C GLY A 136 1.67 1.27 18.74
N GLY A 137 1.12 1.67 19.88
CA GLY A 137 1.83 1.80 21.14
C GLY A 137 1.36 0.71 22.08
#